data_AF-A0A4R5D2P5-F1
#
_entry.id   AF-A0A4R5D2P5-F1
#
_cell.length_a   1.000
_cell.length_b   1.000
_cell.length_c   1.000
_cell.angle_alpha   90.00
_cell.angle_beta   90.00
_cell.angle_gamma   90.00
#
_symmetry.space_group_name_H-M   'P 1'
#
loop_
_entity.id
_entity.type
_entity.pdbx_description
1 polymer ?
#
loop_
_entity_poly.entity_id
_entity_poly.type
_entity_poly.pdbx_seq_one_letter_code
_entity_poly.pdbx_strand_id
1 'polypeptide(L)' 'MKVTKTSKFAVTLLVILFTVSLSSCSFRTTTHSSNYKAKRIPPGQAKKINGDKSAKHYAPGHNKR' A
#
# COMPACT_ATOMS: atom_id res chain seq x y z
N MET A 1 13.61 32.46 -37.94
CA MET A 1 12.97 31.85 -36.75
C MET A 1 12.74 30.34 -36.97
N LYS A 2 13.57 29.46 -36.38
CA LYS A 2 13.37 27.98 -36.39
C LYS A 2 13.00 27.42 -35.01
N VAL A 3 12.50 28.28 -34.13
CA VAL A 3 12.24 27.99 -32.71
C VAL A 3 11.07 27.04 -32.44
N THR A 4 10.16 26.86 -33.40
CA THR A 4 8.92 26.07 -33.19
C THR A 4 9.16 24.55 -33.17
N LYS A 5 10.13 24.02 -33.93
CA LYS A 5 10.42 22.57 -33.96
C LYS A 5 11.26 22.13 -32.76
N THR A 6 12.25 22.91 -32.36
CA THR A 6 13.08 22.66 -31.17
C THR A 6 12.26 22.83 -29.88
N SER A 7 11.33 23.79 -29.84
CA SER A 7 10.39 23.96 -28.72
C SER A 7 9.45 22.75 -28.56
N LYS A 8 8.85 22.25 -29.64
CA LYS A 8 8.02 21.03 -29.59
C LYS A 8 8.81 19.82 -29.11
N PHE A 9 10.05 19.65 -29.60
CA PHE A 9 10.91 18.57 -29.16
C PHE A 9 11.27 18.67 -27.67
N ALA A 10 11.59 19.87 -27.18
CA ALA A 10 11.87 20.13 -25.78
C ALA A 10 10.66 19.86 -24.87
N VAL A 11 9.45 20.26 -25.30
CA VAL A 11 8.20 19.99 -24.56
C VAL A 11 7.90 18.50 -24.51
N THR A 12 8.05 17.78 -25.62
CA THR A 12 7.86 16.31 -25.64
C THR A 12 8.85 15.60 -24.71
N LEU A 13 10.10 16.03 -24.69
CA LEU A 13 11.13 15.45 -23.81
C LEU A 13 10.81 15.69 -22.33
N LEU A 14 10.34 16.88 -21.97
CA LEU A 14 9.93 17.22 -20.61
C LEU A 14 8.75 16.36 -20.13
N VAL A 15 7.74 16.16 -20.98
CA VAL A 15 6.58 15.31 -20.65
C VAL A 15 6.99 13.86 -20.41
N ILE A 16 7.90 13.30 -21.22
CA ILE A 16 8.39 11.93 -21.05
C ILE A 16 9.15 11.76 -19.72
N LEU A 17 9.99 12.73 -19.35
CA LEU A 17 10.72 12.68 -18.08
C LEU A 17 9.78 12.76 -16.87
N PHE A 18 8.70 13.53 -16.98
CA PHE A 18 7.70 13.66 -15.92
C PHE A 18 6.91 12.36 -15.71
N THR A 19 6.47 11.70 -16.78
CA THR A 19 5.70 10.45 -16.66
C THR A 19 6.53 9.28 -16.10
N VAL A 20 7.81 9.20 -16.45
CA VAL A 20 8.75 8.22 -15.86
C VAL A 20 8.96 8.45 -14.37
N SER A 21 8.97 9.70 -13.93
CA SER A 21 9.14 10.03 -12.50
C SER A 21 7.93 9.58 -11.66
N LEU A 22 6.71 9.63 -12.22
CA LEU A 22 5.49 9.23 -11.52
C LEU A 22 5.29 7.71 -11.44
N SER A 23 5.86 6.92 -12.35
CA SER A 23 5.69 5.44 -12.36
C SER A 23 6.42 4.73 -11.21
N SER A 24 7.43 5.38 -10.63
CA SER A 24 8.23 4.84 -9.53
C SER A 24 7.56 4.96 -8.15
N CYS A 25 6.40 5.60 -8.04
CA CYS A 25 5.62 5.69 -6.80
C CYS A 25 4.76 4.44 -6.51
N SER A 26 5.20 3.26 -6.94
CA SER A 26 4.52 2.00 -6.60
C SER A 26 4.97 1.53 -5.21
N PHE A 27 4.19 1.88 -4.18
CA PHE A 27 4.35 1.31 -2.85
C PHE A 27 4.12 -0.20 -2.91
N ARG A 28 5.19 -0.98 -2.83
CA ARG A 28 5.12 -2.43 -2.61
C ARG A 28 4.54 -2.65 -1.22
N THR A 29 3.25 -2.95 -1.14
CA THR A 29 2.71 -3.58 0.07
C THR A 29 3.33 -4.97 0.14
N THR A 30 4.34 -5.12 0.99
CA THR A 30 4.87 -6.45 1.31
C THR A 30 3.76 -7.15 2.10
N THR A 31 2.87 -7.84 1.41
CA THR A 31 2.05 -8.89 2.02
C THR A 31 3.03 -10.00 2.38
N HIS A 32 3.61 -9.92 3.58
CA HIS A 32 4.31 -11.05 4.17
C HIS A 32 3.30 -12.20 4.31
N SER A 33 3.16 -13.04 3.28
CA SER A 33 2.51 -14.34 3.39
C SER A 33 3.48 -15.26 4.13
N SER A 34 3.60 -15.03 5.44
CA SER A 34 4.39 -15.92 6.28
C SER A 34 3.68 -17.29 6.33
N ASN A 35 4.21 -18.25 5.58
CA ASN A 35 3.85 -19.67 5.59
C ASN A 35 4.29 -20.38 6.90
N TYR A 36 4.03 -19.76 8.05
CA TYR A 36 4.17 -20.41 9.34
C TYR A 36 2.81 -20.32 10.03
N LYS A 37 2.13 -21.48 10.11
CA LYS A 37 0.92 -21.74 10.91
C LYS A 37 0.18 -20.48 11.36
N ALA A 38 -0.62 -19.89 10.46
CA ALA A 38 -1.43 -18.68 10.62
C ALA A 38 -1.48 -18.18 12.07
N LYS A 39 -0.48 -17.39 12.48
CA LYS A 39 -0.43 -16.88 13.85
C LYS A 39 -1.72 -16.10 14.06
N ARG A 40 -2.49 -16.48 15.08
CA ARG A 40 -3.76 -15.81 15.40
C ARG A 40 -3.50 -14.30 15.44
N ILE A 41 -4.24 -13.55 14.63
CA ILE A 41 -4.15 -12.10 14.59
C ILE A 41 -4.25 -11.54 16.02
N PRO A 42 -3.39 -10.58 16.42
CA PRO A 42 -3.48 -10.00 17.75
C PRO A 42 -4.89 -9.43 18.00
N PRO A 43 -5.43 -9.54 19.22
CA PRO A 43 -6.81 -9.18 19.51
C PRO A 43 -7.13 -7.70 19.20
N GLY A 44 -6.14 -6.81 19.33
CA GLY A 44 -6.26 -5.41 18.93
C GLY A 44 -6.38 -5.20 17.41
N GLN A 45 -5.74 -6.04 16.61
CA GLN A 45 -5.87 -6.00 15.14
C GLN A 45 -7.19 -6.63 14.69
N ALA A 46 -7.57 -7.77 15.31
CA ALA A 46 -8.86 -8.42 15.06
C ALA A 46 -10.04 -7.48 15.30
N LYS A 47 -10.01 -6.76 16.42
CA LYS A 47 -11.00 -5.73 16.75
C LYS A 47 -11.12 -4.67 15.64
N LYS A 48 -10.00 -4.17 15.11
CA LYS A 48 -9.99 -3.14 14.07
C LYS A 48 -10.53 -3.65 12.74
N ILE A 49 -10.17 -4.88 12.36
CA ILE A 49 -10.67 -5.52 11.15
C ILE A 49 -12.19 -5.73 11.23
N ASN A 50 -12.68 -6.13 12.41
CA ASN A 50 -14.09 -6.46 12.62
C ASN A 50 -14.95 -5.24 13.02
N GLY A 51 -14.35 -4.05 13.17
CA GLY A 51 -15.07 -2.82 13.52
C GLY A 51 -15.56 -2.77 14.98
N ASP A 52 -15.09 -3.67 15.84
CA ASP A 52 -15.57 -3.77 17.21
C ASP A 52 -15.03 -2.66 18.11
N LYS A 53 -15.82 -2.25 19.11
CA LYS A 53 -15.38 -1.31 20.15
C LYS A 53 -14.55 -1.95 21.26
N SER A 54 -14.45 -3.28 21.31
CA SER A 54 -13.68 -4.01 22.35
C SER A 54 -12.90 -5.20 21.79
N ALA A 55 -11.70 -5.44 22.33
CA ALA A 55 -10.86 -6.59 21.95
C ALA A 55 -11.09 -7.83 22.84
N LYS A 56 -12.00 -7.72 23.83
CA LYS A 56 -12.26 -8.77 24.84
C LYS A 56 -12.66 -10.11 24.20
N HIS A 57 -13.47 -10.07 23.13
CA HIS A 57 -13.94 -11.26 22.43
C HIS A 57 -12.84 -12.02 21.66
N TYR A 58 -11.73 -11.35 21.37
CA TYR A 58 -10.60 -11.91 20.64
C TYR A 58 -9.46 -12.34 21.58
N ALA A 59 -9.59 -12.08 22.89
CA ALA A 59 -8.57 -12.41 23.87
C ALA A 59 -8.47 -13.93 24.09
N PRO A 60 -7.25 -14.47 24.26
CA PRO A 60 -7.05 -15.88 24.57
C PRO A 60 -7.69 -16.20 25.93
N GLY A 61 -8.65 -17.13 25.95
CA GLY A 61 -9.37 -17.55 27.17
C GLY A 61 -10.84 -17.11 27.25
N HIS A 62 -11.28 -16.14 26.42
CA HIS A 62 -12.69 -15.69 26.45
C HIS A 62 -13.70 -16.79 26.07
N ASN A 63 -13.28 -17.75 25.24
CA ASN A 63 -14.13 -18.85 24.75
C ASN A 63 -13.93 -20.18 25.49
N LYS A 64 -13.16 -20.18 26.60
CA LYS A 64 -13.00 -21.39 27.42
C LYS A 64 -14.09 -21.36 28.49
N ARG A 65 -15.19 -22.06 28.22
CA ARG A 65 -16.13 -22.55 29.23
C ARG A 65 -15.87 -24.03 29.43
#